data_AF-A0A163YVE7-F1
#
_entry.id   AF-A0A163YVE7-F1
#
_cell.length_a   1.000
_cell.length_b   1.000
_cell.length_c   1.000
_cell.angle_alpha   90.00
_cell.angle_beta   90.00
_cell.angle_gamma   90.00
#
_symmetry.space_group_name_H-M   'P 1'
#
loop_
_entity.id
_entity.type
_entity.pdbx_description
1 polymer ?
#
loop_
_entity_poly.entity_id
_entity_poly.type
_entity_poly.pdbx_seq_one_letter_code
_entity_poly.pdbx_strand_id
1 'polypeptide(L)' 'MNPKQVGALRRALIYFLVGYGGLTVINNSGLAPERMWLAYTPLFVGVYFFARWADARIAASGQTKDD' A
#
# COMPACT_ATOMS: atom_id res chain seq x y z
N MET A 1 -10.03 -14.73 -13.34
CA MET A 1 -10.33 -13.30 -13.06
C MET A 1 -9.78 -12.46 -14.18
N ASN A 2 -10.49 -11.42 -14.60
CA ASN A 2 -9.98 -10.47 -15.60
C ASN A 2 -8.82 -9.64 -14.99
N PRO A 3 -7.78 -9.25 -15.76
CA PRO A 3 -6.67 -8.41 -15.31
C PRO A 3 -7.07 -7.19 -14.46
N LYS A 4 -8.22 -6.54 -14.76
CA LYS A 4 -8.73 -5.43 -13.93
C LYS A 4 -9.05 -5.85 -12.50
N GLN A 5 -9.65 -7.02 -12.32
CA GLN A 5 -9.99 -7.57 -11.01
C GLN A 5 -8.73 -8.00 -10.24
N VAL A 6 -7.73 -8.55 -10.94
CA VAL A 6 -6.43 -8.92 -10.32
C VAL A 6 -5.71 -7.67 -9.81
N GLY A 7 -5.70 -6.58 -10.58
CA GLY A 7 -5.14 -5.31 -10.15
C GLY A 7 -5.89 -4.68 -8.96
N ALA A 8 -7.23 -4.75 -8.97
CA ALA A 8 -8.03 -4.29 -7.85
C ALA A 8 -7.76 -5.09 -6.57
N LEU A 9 -7.69 -6.42 -6.66
CA LEU A 9 -7.40 -7.30 -5.54
C LEU A 9 -6.01 -7.03 -4.95
N ARG A 10 -4.99 -6.83 -5.79
CA ARG A 10 -3.64 -6.47 -5.32
C ARG A 10 -3.65 -5.17 -4.53
N ARG A 11 -4.29 -4.11 -5.04
CA ARG A 11 -4.37 -2.84 -4.31
C ARG A 11 -5.11 -3.00 -3.00
N ALA A 12 -6.22 -3.75 -2.98
CA ALA A 12 -6.95 -4.05 -1.75
C ALA A 12 -6.08 -4.78 -0.73
N LEU A 13 -5.30 -5.79 -1.16
CA LEU A 13 -4.36 -6.50 -0.30
C LEU A 13 -3.25 -5.59 0.23
N ILE A 14 -2.70 -4.71 -0.59
CA ILE A 14 -1.68 -3.75 -0.16
C ILE A 14 -2.26 -2.77 0.87
N TYR A 15 -3.43 -2.19 0.60
CA TYR A 15 -4.09 -1.29 1.53
C TYR A 15 -4.43 -1.98 2.84
N PHE A 16 -4.88 -3.23 2.77
CA PHE A 16 -5.15 -4.03 3.96
C PHE A 16 -3.86 -4.31 4.73
N LEU A 17 -2.86 -4.98 4.14
CA LEU A 17 -1.68 -5.43 4.87
C LEU A 17 -0.77 -4.28 5.30
N VAL A 18 -0.42 -3.38 4.38
CA VAL A 18 0.51 -2.27 4.67
C VAL A 18 -0.19 -1.19 5.47
N GLY A 19 -1.43 -0.85 5.11
CA GLY A 19 -2.23 0.13 5.84
C GLY A 19 -2.53 -0.35 7.25
N TYR A 20 -3.12 -1.54 7.43
CA TYR A 20 -3.44 -2.07 8.75
C TYR A 20 -2.18 -2.35 9.59
N GLY A 21 -1.11 -2.86 8.97
CA GLY A 21 0.17 -3.03 9.64
C GLY A 21 0.73 -1.71 10.18
N GLY A 22 0.74 -0.66 9.34
CA GLY A 22 1.14 0.68 9.76
C GLY A 22 0.26 1.26 10.87
N LEU A 23 -1.06 1.11 10.76
CA LEU A 23 -2.00 1.52 11.82
C LEU A 23 -1.70 0.81 13.13
N THR A 24 -1.39 -0.49 13.09
CA THR A 24 -1.05 -1.28 14.28
C THR A 24 0.23 -0.75 14.92
N VAL A 25 1.28 -0.51 14.14
CA VAL A 25 2.53 0.06 14.67
C VAL A 25 2.29 1.44 15.29
N ILE A 26 1.58 2.33 14.60
CA ILE A 26 1.33 3.70 15.07
C ILE A 26 0.48 3.68 16.35
N ASN A 27 -0.60 2.89 16.39
CA ASN A 27 -1.47 2.82 17.56
C ASN A 27 -0.81 2.20 18.80
N ASN A 28 0.26 1.42 18.61
CA ASN A 28 1.02 0.83 19.70
C ASN A 28 2.34 1.58 20.00
N SER A 29 2.58 2.71 19.33
CA SER A 29 3.84 3.46 19.45
C SER A 29 3.96 4.33 20.71
N GLY A 30 2.85 4.55 21.44
CA GLY A 30 2.81 5.50 22.56
C GLY A 30 2.83 6.98 22.14
N LEU A 31 2.69 7.28 20.84
CA LEU A 31 2.53 8.65 20.37
C LEU A 31 1.33 9.31 21.04
N ALA A 32 1.53 10.56 21.48
CA ALA A 32 0.44 11.36 22.03
C ALA A 32 -0.68 11.51 20.98
N PRO A 33 -1.97 11.41 21.37
CA PRO A 33 -3.09 11.47 20.44
C PRO A 33 -3.07 12.69 19.53
N GLU A 34 -2.67 13.86 20.05
CA GLU A 34 -2.61 15.11 19.29
C GLU A 34 -1.51 15.14 18.22
N ARG A 35 -0.57 14.19 18.29
CA ARG A 35 0.58 14.06 17.38
C ARG A 35 0.47 12.87 16.44
N MET A 36 -0.51 11.98 16.62
CA MET A 36 -0.66 10.77 15.80
C MET A 36 -0.80 11.07 14.30
N TRP A 37 -1.39 12.22 13.94
CA TRP A 37 -1.51 12.65 12.53
C TRP A 37 -0.16 12.74 11.82
N LEU A 38 0.92 13.08 12.53
CA LEU A 38 2.29 13.14 11.98
C LEU A 38 2.76 11.78 11.47
N ALA A 39 2.23 10.68 12.02
CA ALA A 39 2.54 9.33 11.57
C ALA A 39 1.48 8.79 10.59
N TYR A 40 0.20 9.10 10.81
CA TYR A 40 -0.87 8.64 9.94
C TYR A 40 -0.83 9.25 8.54
N THR A 41 -0.60 10.56 8.43
CA THR A 41 -0.53 11.24 7.13
C THR A 41 0.54 10.61 6.22
N PRO A 42 1.81 10.45 6.65
CA PRO A 42 2.81 9.80 5.81
C PRO A 42 2.53 8.32 5.58
N LEU A 43 1.89 7.60 6.53
CA LEU A 43 1.46 6.21 6.27
C LEU A 43 0.52 6.14 5.06
N PHE A 44 -0.55 6.95 5.04
CA PHE A 44 -1.52 6.90 3.95
C PHE A 44 -0.91 7.31 2.60
N VAL A 45 -0.05 8.34 2.61
CA VAL A 45 0.70 8.76 1.41
C VAL A 45 1.62 7.63 0.94
N GLY A 46 2.38 7.02 1.85
CA GLY A 46 3.29 5.92 1.56
C GLY A 46 2.56 4.72 0.97
N VAL A 47 1.43 4.31 1.56
CA VAL A 47 0.60 3.21 1.08
C VAL A 47 0.08 3.47 -0.34
N TYR A 48 -0.35 4.70 -0.65
CA TYR A 48 -0.80 5.06 -1.99
C TYR A 48 0.31 4.91 -3.03
N PHE A 49 1.48 5.49 -2.79
CA PHE A 49 2.61 5.42 -3.71
C PHE A 49 3.16 3.99 -3.83
N PHE A 50 3.22 3.26 -2.72
CA PHE A 50 3.64 1.86 -2.72
C PHE A 50 2.72 0.98 -3.57
N ALA A 51 1.40 1.16 -3.46
CA ALA A 51 0.43 0.44 -4.30
C ALA A 51 0.61 0.77 -5.79
N ARG A 52 0.85 2.04 -6.14
CA ARG A 52 1.14 2.47 -7.52
C ARG A 52 2.44 1.90 -8.06
N TRP A 53 3.49 1.91 -7.23
CA TRP A 53 4.78 1.32 -7.57
C TRP A 53 4.65 -0.19 -7.80
N ALA A 54 3.94 -0.91 -6.94
CA ALA A 54 3.72 -2.35 -7.08
C ALA A 54 2.96 -2.69 -8.38
N ASP A 55 1.94 -1.88 -8.74
CA ASP A 55 1.25 -2.01 -10.03
C ASP A 55 2.21 -1.82 -11.22
N ALA A 56 3.03 -0.76 -11.20
CA ALA A 56 3.99 -0.47 -12.26
C ALA A 56 5.07 -1.55 -12.39
N ARG A 57 5.58 -2.05 -11.27
CA ARG A 57 6.63 -3.07 -11.23
C ARG A 57 6.17 -4.40 -11.83
N ILE A 58 4.91 -4.77 -11.59
CA ILE A 58 4.29 -5.99 -12.15
C ILE A 58 4.00 -5.81 -13.63
N ALA A 59 3.49 -4.64 -14.05
CA ALA A 59 3.27 -4.35 -15.46
C ALA A 59 4.57 -4.43 -16.27
N ALA A 60 5.66 -3.86 -15.76
CA ALA A 60 6.98 -3.93 -16.38
C ALA A 60 7.50 -5.38 -16.48
N SER A 61 7.26 -6.21 -15.46
CA SER A 61 7.64 -7.63 -15.50
C SER A 61 6.80 -8.49 -16.44
N GLY A 62 5.59 -8.04 -16.80
CA GLY A 62 4.76 -8.71 -17.81
C GLY A 62 5.33 -8.52 -19.21
N GLN A 63 5.82 -7.32 -19.53
CA GLN A 63 6.39 -7.01 -20.85
C GLN A 63 7.66 -7.80 -21.17
N THR A 64 8.53 -8.04 -20.19
CA THR A 64 9.78 -8.82 -20.38
C THR A 64 9.56 -10.30 -20.71
N LYS A 65 8.33 -10.80 -20.59
CA LYS A 65 8.01 -12.23 -20.81
C LYS A 65 7.50 -12.53 -22.22
N ASP A 66 7.18 -11.48 -22.99
CA ASP A 66 6.59 -11.55 -24.33
C ASP A 66 7.55 -11.05 -25.43
N ASP A 67 8.77 -10.65 -25.07
CA ASP A 67 9.91 -10.33 -25.97
C ASP A 67 10.91 -11.50 -26.00
#